data_AF-A0A0Q4KFL1-F1
#
_entry.id   AF-A0A0Q4KFL1-F1
#
_cell.length_a   1.000
_cell.length_b   1.000
_cell.length_c   1.000
_cell.angle_alpha   90.00
_cell.angle_beta   90.00
_cell.angle_gamma   90.00
#
_symmetry.space_group_name_H-M   'P 1'
#
loop_
_entity.id
_entity.type
_entity.pdbx_description
1 polymer ?
#
loop_
_entity_poly.entity_id
_entity_poly.type
_entity_poly.pdbx_seq_one_letter_code
_entity_poly.pdbx_strand_id
1 'polypeptide(L)'
;MGWDGIADHYRTNYRCIARWVEECGGDELRRERSQVSGIPARPTMRSERYRGVADRVGQAKRDDDGNFHVPTAGTWLKTAGGAYRLLLNLPRIAELEEAFAGPDPNGSAQPKSIYKMHDDLSGGWNEMADAPLPFGPSSPAGSASECVEVLRQALIGGGMAVIGGELVSVDRAQAQRFLDVHILNRPVEHARKLASIILSWTIFGPPSPASTSSGAAA
;
A
#
# COMPACT_ATOMS: atom_id res chain seq x y z
N MET A 1 -0.84 24.58 26.66
CA MET A 1 -0.44 23.18 26.94
C MET A 1 -0.61 22.41 25.65
N GLY A 2 0.50 22.02 25.00
CA GLY A 2 0.51 21.48 23.64
C GLY A 2 0.03 20.03 23.57
N TRP A 3 -0.51 19.64 22.41
CA TRP A 3 -1.00 18.29 22.10
C TRP A 3 0.14 17.31 21.75
N ASP A 4 1.41 17.73 21.87
CA ASP A 4 2.60 16.99 21.44
C ASP A 4 2.82 15.68 22.21
N GLY A 5 2.22 15.53 23.39
CA GLY A 5 2.26 14.30 24.17
C GLY A 5 1.18 13.27 23.82
N ILE A 6 0.19 13.62 22.97
CA ILE A 6 -1.00 12.78 22.82
C ILE A 6 -0.73 11.51 22.01
N ALA A 7 0.12 11.57 20.99
CA ALA A 7 0.45 10.40 20.16
C ALA A 7 1.30 9.39 20.96
N ASP A 8 2.28 9.87 21.73
CA ASP A 8 3.08 9.03 22.61
C ASP A 8 2.27 8.50 23.80
N HIS A 9 1.32 9.29 24.31
CA HIS A 9 0.34 8.83 25.29
C HIS A 9 -0.51 7.68 24.73
N TYR A 10 -1.04 7.81 23.51
CA TYR A 10 -1.81 6.73 22.86
C TYR A 10 -0.97 5.51 22.53
N ARG A 11 0.27 5.68 22.05
CA ARG A 11 1.19 4.58 21.75
C ARG A 11 1.55 3.80 23.03
N THR A 12 1.81 4.51 24.12
CA THR A 12 2.11 3.92 25.43
C THR A 12 0.87 3.23 25.99
N ASN A 13 -0.29 3.89 25.98
CA ASN A 13 -1.55 3.29 26.41
C ASN A 13 -1.89 2.03 25.61
N TYR A 14 -1.70 2.05 24.29
CA TYR A 14 -2.00 0.88 23.45
C TYR A 14 -1.09 -0.31 23.76
N ARG A 15 0.19 -0.07 24.08
CA ARG A 15 1.11 -1.13 24.53
C ARG A 15 0.71 -1.70 25.90
N CYS A 16 0.35 -0.85 26.85
CA CYS A 16 -0.12 -1.29 28.16
C CYS A 16 -1.43 -2.08 28.05
N ILE A 17 -2.38 -1.61 27.24
CA ILE A 17 -3.64 -2.31 27.00
C ILE A 17 -3.40 -3.64 26.29
N ALA A 18 -2.57 -3.68 25.24
CA ALA A 18 -2.26 -4.90 24.52
C ALA A 18 -1.62 -5.95 25.43
N ARG A 19 -0.64 -5.54 26.25
CA ARG A 19 0.02 -6.40 27.23
C ARG A 19 -0.95 -6.87 28.31
N TRP A 20 -1.79 -5.99 28.84
CA TRP A 20 -2.82 -6.35 29.83
C TRP A 20 -3.81 -7.37 29.27
N VAL A 21 -4.26 -7.19 28.01
CA VAL A 21 -5.13 -8.16 27.33
C VAL A 21 -4.43 -9.52 27.18
N GLU A 22 -3.14 -9.55 26.87
CA GLU A 22 -2.36 -10.79 26.79
C GLU A 22 -2.22 -11.46 28.17
N GLU A 23 -1.88 -10.69 29.21
CA GLU A 23 -1.70 -11.15 30.60
C GLU A 23 -3.02 -11.65 31.22
N CYS A 24 -4.16 -11.07 30.84
CA CYS A 24 -5.49 -11.51 31.26
C CYS A 24 -6.06 -12.68 30.43
N GLY A 25 -5.20 -13.44 29.75
CA GLY A 25 -5.64 -14.62 28.97
C GLY A 25 -6.33 -14.25 27.67
N GLY A 26 -5.79 -13.29 26.92
CA GLY A 26 -6.46 -12.64 25.77
C GLY A 26 -7.12 -13.56 24.72
N ASP A 27 -6.65 -14.80 24.56
CA ASP A 27 -7.29 -15.79 23.69
C ASP A 27 -8.57 -16.38 24.28
N GLU A 28 -8.64 -16.53 25.60
CA GLU A 28 -9.84 -16.88 26.35
C GLU A 28 -10.88 -15.76 26.23
N LEU A 29 -10.50 -14.50 26.50
CA LEU A 29 -11.39 -13.34 26.36
C LEU A 29 -11.94 -13.17 24.93
N ARG A 30 -11.12 -13.43 23.90
CA ARG A 30 -11.58 -13.39 22.49
C ARG A 30 -12.52 -14.54 22.16
N ARG A 31 -12.32 -15.72 22.74
CA ARG A 31 -13.18 -16.90 22.60
C ARG A 31 -14.52 -16.67 23.28
N GLU A 32 -14.53 -16.15 24.50
CA GLU A 32 -15.74 -15.76 25.23
C GLU A 32 -16.52 -14.68 24.47
N ARG A 33 -15.84 -13.64 24.00
CA ARG A 33 -16.48 -12.61 23.14
C ARG A 33 -17.08 -13.21 21.88
N SER A 34 -16.42 -14.20 21.27
CA SER A 34 -16.93 -14.90 20.10
C SER A 34 -18.21 -15.68 20.41
N GLN A 35 -18.27 -16.33 21.57
CA GLN A 35 -19.47 -17.03 22.05
C GLN A 35 -20.64 -16.06 22.28
N VAL A 36 -20.38 -14.88 22.83
CA VAL A 36 -21.41 -13.87 23.11
C VAL A 36 -21.89 -13.16 21.84
N SER A 37 -20.97 -12.81 20.94
CA SER A 37 -21.28 -12.01 19.75
C SER A 37 -21.66 -12.81 18.51
N GLY A 38 -21.41 -14.13 18.49
CA GLY A 38 -21.54 -14.98 17.31
C GLY A 38 -20.50 -14.70 16.21
N ILE A 39 -19.62 -13.70 16.40
CA ILE A 39 -18.55 -13.37 15.47
C ILE A 39 -17.38 -14.33 15.74
N PRO A 40 -16.87 -15.07 14.73
CA PRO A 40 -15.76 -16.00 14.93
C PRO A 40 -14.54 -15.33 15.57
N ALA A 41 -13.94 -15.97 16.58
CA ALA A 41 -12.72 -15.50 17.21
C ALA A 41 -11.62 -15.34 16.16
N ARG A 42 -11.09 -14.12 15.98
CA ARG A 42 -9.95 -13.89 15.08
C ARG A 42 -8.68 -14.46 15.74
N PRO A 43 -7.98 -15.43 15.10
CA PRO A 43 -6.69 -15.91 15.58
C PRO A 43 -5.65 -14.79 15.57
N THR A 44 -4.66 -14.86 16.46
CA THR A 44 -3.54 -13.89 16.52
C THR A 44 -2.78 -13.87 15.18
N MET A 45 -2.76 -12.71 14.52
CA MET A 45 -2.36 -12.57 13.11
C MET A 45 -0.85 -12.53 12.83
N ARG A 46 0.05 -12.73 13.80
CA ARG A 46 1.46 -12.32 13.58
C ARG A 46 2.50 -13.41 13.29
N SER A 47 2.34 -14.66 13.71
CA SER A 47 3.37 -15.69 13.46
C SER A 47 2.96 -16.78 12.47
N GLU A 48 1.75 -17.32 12.58
CA GLU A 48 1.32 -18.44 11.71
C GLU A 48 0.93 -17.99 10.30
N ARG A 49 0.46 -16.74 10.15
CA ARG A 49 0.04 -16.20 8.86
C ARG A 49 1.21 -16.06 7.87
N TYR A 50 2.43 -15.81 8.33
CA TYR A 50 3.59 -15.66 7.45
C TYR A 50 4.29 -16.98 7.14
N ARG A 51 4.26 -17.95 8.08
CA ARG A 51 4.84 -19.28 7.85
C ARG A 51 4.05 -20.04 6.76
N GLY A 52 2.72 -20.02 6.84
CA GLY A 52 1.86 -20.67 5.84
C GLY A 52 1.65 -19.88 4.53
N VAL A 53 2.06 -18.61 4.43
CA VAL A 53 2.01 -17.85 3.17
C VAL A 53 3.25 -18.15 2.32
N ALA A 54 4.44 -18.26 2.92
CA ALA A 54 5.64 -18.71 2.20
C ALA A 54 5.44 -20.13 1.60
N ASP A 55 4.87 -21.06 2.39
CA ASP A 55 4.57 -22.42 1.94
C ASP A 55 3.46 -22.47 0.87
N ARG A 56 2.45 -21.59 0.94
CA ARG A 56 1.38 -21.49 -0.06
C ARG A 56 1.80 -20.79 -1.35
N VAL A 57 2.74 -19.84 -1.27
CA VAL A 57 3.35 -19.20 -2.45
C VAL A 57 4.16 -20.22 -3.26
N GLY A 58 4.76 -21.22 -2.60
CA GLY A 58 5.39 -22.37 -3.28
C GLY A 58 4.40 -23.39 -3.88
N GLN A 59 3.11 -23.33 -3.51
CA GLN A 59 2.07 -24.27 -3.95
C GLN A 59 0.93 -23.60 -4.71
N ALA A 60 1.20 -22.52 -5.45
CA ALA A 60 0.20 -21.93 -6.34
C ALA A 60 -0.15 -22.93 -7.46
N LYS A 61 -1.05 -23.87 -7.17
CA LYS A 61 -1.68 -24.74 -8.14
C LYS A 61 -2.47 -23.86 -9.10
N ARG A 62 -2.31 -24.15 -10.39
CA ARG A 62 -3.29 -23.79 -11.41
C ARG A 62 -4.64 -24.39 -10.99
N ASP A 63 -5.71 -23.61 -11.13
CA ASP A 63 -7.05 -24.20 -11.15
C ASP A 63 -7.21 -25.09 -12.41
N ASP A 64 -8.32 -25.81 -12.49
CA ASP A 64 -8.61 -26.73 -13.60
C ASP A 64 -8.69 -26.01 -14.97
N ASP A 65 -8.77 -24.68 -14.97
CA ASP A 65 -8.77 -23.80 -16.13
C ASP A 65 -7.38 -23.19 -16.44
N GLY A 66 -6.34 -23.52 -15.66
CA GLY A 66 -4.98 -23.05 -15.86
C GLY A 66 -4.65 -21.68 -15.27
N ASN A 67 -5.56 -21.07 -14.50
CA ASN A 67 -5.42 -19.77 -13.86
C ASN A 67 -4.80 -19.87 -12.46
N PHE A 68 -4.05 -18.84 -12.08
CA PHE A 68 -3.47 -18.70 -10.76
C PHE A 68 -4.48 -18.05 -9.80
N HIS A 69 -4.93 -18.78 -8.78
CA HIS A 69 -5.73 -18.20 -7.70
C HIS A 69 -4.82 -17.50 -6.67
N VAL A 70 -4.77 -16.17 -6.71
CA VAL A 70 -3.92 -15.36 -5.82
C VAL A 70 -4.78 -14.57 -4.82
N PRO A 71 -4.48 -14.57 -3.50
CA PRO A 71 -5.32 -13.94 -2.48
C PRO A 71 -5.44 -12.41 -2.65
N THR A 72 -6.65 -11.91 -2.42
CA THR A 72 -7.37 -10.85 -3.15
C THR A 72 -7.06 -9.39 -2.78
N ALA A 73 -6.05 -9.08 -1.96
CA ALA A 73 -5.76 -7.68 -1.58
C ALA A 73 -4.56 -7.11 -2.34
N GLY A 74 -4.77 -6.50 -3.52
CA GLY A 74 -3.71 -5.83 -4.29
C GLY A 74 -4.01 -5.84 -5.78
N THR A 75 -3.50 -4.84 -6.49
CA THR A 75 -3.75 -4.71 -7.93
C THR A 75 -2.55 -5.19 -8.73
N TRP A 76 -2.81 -5.79 -9.88
CA TRP A 76 -1.78 -6.27 -10.79
C TRP A 76 -1.43 -5.23 -11.84
N LEU A 77 -0.16 -4.87 -11.92
CA LEU A 77 0.41 -4.07 -12.99
C LEU A 77 0.95 -5.01 -14.07
N LYS A 78 0.33 -4.98 -15.25
CA LYS A 78 0.82 -5.73 -16.42
C LYS A 78 1.89 -4.93 -17.15
N THR A 79 2.99 -5.58 -17.48
CA THR A 79 4.10 -5.05 -18.26
C THR A 79 4.51 -6.05 -19.34
N ALA A 80 5.37 -5.65 -20.27
CA ALA A 80 5.93 -6.56 -21.27
C ALA A 80 6.74 -7.72 -20.65
N GLY A 81 7.30 -7.53 -19.45
CA GLY A 81 8.11 -8.54 -18.75
C GLY A 81 7.31 -9.45 -17.82
N GLY A 82 6.02 -9.18 -17.59
CA GLY A 82 5.21 -9.91 -16.63
C GLY A 82 4.19 -9.06 -15.90
N ALA A 83 3.51 -9.66 -14.92
CA ALA A 83 2.55 -8.97 -14.07
C ALA A 83 3.08 -8.85 -12.64
N TYR A 84 3.06 -7.66 -12.06
CA TYR A 84 3.56 -7.39 -10.72
C TYR A 84 2.41 -7.04 -9.80
N ARG A 85 2.36 -7.65 -8.62
CA ARG A 85 1.36 -7.29 -7.61
C ARG A 85 1.82 -6.03 -6.89
N LEU A 86 0.91 -5.06 -6.79
CA LEU A 86 1.09 -3.81 -6.07
C LEU A 86 0.17 -3.82 -4.84
N LEU A 87 0.77 -3.65 -3.67
CA LEU A 87 0.04 -3.50 -2.42
C LEU A 87 0.85 -2.65 -1.45
N LEU A 88 0.26 -1.57 -0.96
CA LEU A 88 0.83 -0.76 0.12
C LEU A 88 0.18 -1.17 1.44
N ASN A 89 0.75 -2.16 2.13
CA ASN A 89 0.26 -2.62 3.43
C ASN A 89 0.77 -1.74 4.58
N LEU A 90 0.20 -1.84 5.79
CA LEU A 90 0.55 -0.97 6.92
C LEU A 90 2.07 -0.91 7.24
N PRO A 91 2.83 -2.02 7.26
CA PRO A 91 4.28 -1.95 7.39
C PRO A 91 4.97 -1.12 6.30
N ARG A 92 4.54 -1.26 5.04
CA ARG A 92 5.09 -0.49 3.92
C ARG A 92 4.70 0.99 3.99
N ILE A 93 3.50 1.30 4.47
CA ILE A 93 3.04 2.67 4.72
C ILE A 93 3.94 3.34 5.76
N ALA A 94 4.18 2.69 6.90
CA ALA A 94 5.03 3.26 7.95
C ALA A 94 6.46 3.55 7.45
N GLU A 95 7.07 2.58 6.75
CA GLU A 95 8.41 2.79 6.15
C GLU A 95 8.43 3.92 5.11
N LEU A 96 7.36 4.05 4.32
CA LEU A 96 7.23 5.12 3.33
C LEU A 96 7.13 6.50 4.00
N GLU A 97 6.30 6.64 5.04
CA GLU A 97 6.13 7.91 5.76
C GLU A 97 7.43 8.34 6.47
N GLU A 98 8.15 7.38 7.06
CA GLU A 98 9.46 7.61 7.67
C GLU A 98 10.53 8.04 6.65
N ALA A 99 10.52 7.45 5.45
CA ALA A 99 11.48 7.77 4.39
C ALA A 99 11.38 9.22 3.90
N PHE A 100 10.22 9.86 4.06
CA PHE A 100 9.97 11.25 3.66
C PHE A 100 9.71 12.18 4.85
N ALA A 101 10.27 11.86 6.02
CA ALA A 101 10.17 12.76 7.16
C ALA A 101 10.78 14.13 6.83
N GLY A 102 9.99 15.19 7.02
CA GLY A 102 10.38 16.57 6.77
C GLY A 102 10.46 17.38 8.07
N PRO A 103 11.16 18.52 8.08
CA PRO A 103 11.18 19.40 9.24
C PRO A 103 9.79 20.03 9.46
N ASP A 104 9.25 19.84 10.65
CA ASP A 104 8.09 20.57 11.18
C ASP A 104 8.49 22.03 11.48
N PRO A 105 7.56 22.99 11.67
CA PRO A 105 7.89 24.36 12.06
C PRO A 105 8.72 24.47 13.33
N ASN A 106 8.69 23.45 14.19
CA ASN A 106 9.50 23.33 15.40
C ASN A 106 10.90 22.73 15.16
N GLY A 107 11.26 22.42 13.92
CA GLY A 107 12.55 21.83 13.53
C GLY A 107 12.66 20.31 13.74
N SER A 108 11.66 19.68 14.33
CA SER A 108 11.60 18.21 14.49
C SER A 108 11.25 17.52 13.18
N ALA A 109 11.86 16.39 12.87
CA ALA A 109 11.49 15.58 11.71
C ALA A 109 10.15 14.87 11.96
N GLN A 110 9.13 15.21 11.19
CA GLN A 110 7.83 14.55 11.20
C GLN A 110 7.65 13.71 9.93
N PRO A 111 7.26 12.43 10.04
CA PRO A 111 6.93 11.59 8.89
C PRO A 111 5.88 12.27 8.00
N LYS A 112 6.14 12.33 6.69
CA LYS A 112 5.16 12.86 5.73
C LYS A 112 4.06 11.82 5.55
N SER A 113 2.81 12.18 5.83
CA SER A 113 1.70 11.22 5.75
C SER A 113 1.39 10.79 4.32
N ILE A 114 0.85 9.58 4.13
CA ILE A 114 0.40 9.11 2.80
C ILE A 114 -0.68 10.00 2.19
N TYR A 115 -1.48 10.69 3.02
CA TYR A 115 -2.48 11.66 2.57
C TYR A 115 -1.81 12.90 1.96
N LYS A 116 -0.75 13.41 2.60
CA LYS A 116 0.02 14.54 2.07
C LYS A 116 0.76 14.14 0.80
N MET A 117 1.35 12.94 0.75
CA MET A 117 1.95 12.42 -0.48
C MET A 117 0.92 12.27 -1.60
N HIS A 118 -0.28 11.77 -1.29
CA HIS A 118 -1.35 11.67 -2.27
C HIS A 118 -1.73 13.05 -2.82
N ASP A 119 -1.94 14.05 -1.95
CA ASP A 119 -2.23 15.42 -2.35
C ASP A 119 -1.11 16.03 -3.22
N ASP A 120 0.16 15.86 -2.82
CA ASP A 120 1.32 16.36 -3.57
C ASP A 120 1.49 15.69 -4.94
N LEU A 121 1.19 14.39 -5.02
CA LEU A 121 1.34 13.61 -6.25
C LEU A 121 0.13 13.76 -7.18
N SER A 122 -1.07 13.94 -6.65
CA SER A 122 -2.30 14.19 -7.41
C SER A 122 -2.48 15.67 -7.79
N GLY A 123 -1.88 16.59 -7.03
CA GLY A 123 -1.92 18.02 -7.28
C GLY A 123 -1.46 18.38 -8.70
N GLY A 124 -2.25 19.19 -9.40
CA GLY A 124 -1.99 19.55 -10.79
C GLY A 124 -2.57 18.58 -11.83
N TRP A 125 -3.20 17.47 -11.43
CA TRP A 125 -4.05 16.66 -12.30
C TRP A 125 -5.52 17.11 -12.20
N ASN A 126 -5.77 18.40 -12.43
CA ASN A 126 -7.13 18.79 -12.78
C ASN A 126 -7.32 18.39 -14.24
N GLU A 127 -8.12 17.35 -14.48
CA GLU A 127 -8.62 17.01 -15.82
C GLU A 127 -9.42 18.22 -16.36
N MET A 128 -8.74 19.16 -17.01
CA MET A 128 -9.39 20.14 -17.87
C MET A 128 -9.54 19.51 -19.25
N ALA A 129 -10.78 19.27 -19.62
CA ALA A 129 -11.23 18.41 -20.69
C ALA A 129 -10.75 18.74 -22.13
N ASP A 130 -9.99 19.81 -22.40
CA ASP A 130 -9.76 20.20 -23.81
C ASP A 130 -8.43 20.91 -24.16
N ALA A 131 -7.45 21.06 -23.26
CA ALA A 131 -6.12 21.54 -23.67
C ALA A 131 -5.02 21.26 -22.63
N PRO A 132 -3.82 20.78 -23.03
CA PRO A 132 -2.65 20.78 -22.17
C PRO A 132 -2.11 22.20 -22.07
N LEU A 133 -2.46 22.92 -21.01
CA LEU A 133 -1.79 24.16 -20.67
C LEU A 133 -0.81 23.92 -19.53
N PRO A 134 0.45 24.37 -19.63
CA PRO A 134 1.38 24.37 -18.51
C PRO A 134 0.97 25.52 -17.56
N PHE A 135 -0.01 25.30 -16.67
CA PHE A 135 -0.44 26.32 -15.72
C PHE A 135 0.18 26.15 -14.33
N GLY A 136 1.02 27.14 -13.98
CA GLY A 136 1.18 27.66 -12.63
C GLY A 136 2.49 27.32 -11.91
N PRO A 137 3.05 28.25 -11.09
CA PRO A 137 4.23 28.01 -10.25
C PRO A 137 3.98 26.96 -9.15
N SER A 138 2.75 26.49 -8.99
CA SER A 138 2.37 25.29 -8.25
C SER A 138 2.75 24.05 -9.07
N SER A 139 4.04 23.91 -9.37
CA SER A 139 4.57 22.60 -9.71
C SER A 139 4.19 21.67 -8.56
N PRO A 140 3.64 20.49 -8.85
CA PRO A 140 3.32 19.53 -7.82
C PRO A 140 4.54 19.30 -6.94
N ALA A 141 4.35 19.46 -5.64
CA ALA A 141 5.43 19.31 -4.67
C ALA A 141 5.95 17.85 -4.58
N GLY A 142 5.24 16.91 -5.22
CA GLY A 142 5.64 15.52 -5.29
C GLY A 142 6.93 15.33 -6.07
N SER A 143 7.98 14.86 -5.39
CA SER A 143 9.29 14.65 -6.02
C SER A 143 9.31 13.35 -6.84
N ALA A 144 10.21 13.27 -7.83
CA ALA A 144 10.44 12.03 -8.58
C ALA A 144 10.85 10.87 -7.66
N SER A 145 11.63 11.15 -6.61
CA SER A 145 12.02 10.16 -5.60
C SER A 145 10.82 9.66 -4.79
N GLU A 146 9.85 10.52 -4.45
CA GLU A 146 8.59 10.10 -3.82
C GLU A 146 7.81 9.13 -4.70
N CYS A 147 7.68 9.41 -5.99
CA CYS A 147 7.01 8.51 -6.93
C CYS A 147 7.66 7.12 -6.93
N VAL A 148 8.99 7.09 -7.08
CA VAL A 148 9.77 5.84 -7.16
C VAL A 148 9.67 5.05 -5.86
N GLU A 149 9.71 5.72 -4.72
CA GLU A 149 9.63 5.07 -3.41
C GLU A 149 8.25 4.48 -3.13
N VAL A 150 7.17 5.20 -3.47
CA VAL A 150 5.79 4.66 -3.38
C VAL A 150 5.68 3.38 -4.19
N LEU A 151 6.18 3.37 -5.43
CA LEU A 151 6.16 2.19 -6.29
C LEU A 151 7.02 1.05 -5.72
N ARG A 152 8.21 1.36 -5.21
CA ARG A 152 9.10 0.39 -4.58
C ARG A 152 8.43 -0.30 -3.40
N GLN A 153 7.84 0.49 -2.50
CA GLN A 153 7.15 -0.03 -1.32
C GLN A 153 5.90 -0.83 -1.69
N ALA A 154 5.16 -0.41 -2.73
CA ALA A 154 4.00 -1.15 -3.22
C ALA A 154 4.39 -2.50 -3.85
N LEU A 155 5.50 -2.58 -4.59
CA LEU A 155 6.03 -3.83 -5.15
C LEU A 155 6.47 -4.79 -4.06
N ILE A 156 7.22 -4.29 -3.06
CA ILE A 156 7.66 -5.08 -1.90
C ILE A 156 6.44 -5.57 -1.09
N GLY A 157 5.45 -4.71 -0.87
CA GLY A 157 4.24 -5.08 -0.14
C GLY A 157 3.35 -6.05 -0.90
N GLY A 158 3.37 -6.03 -2.24
CA GLY A 158 2.73 -7.03 -3.09
C GLY A 158 3.45 -8.37 -3.07
N GLY A 159 4.79 -8.35 -2.97
CA GLY A 159 5.64 -9.50 -2.68
C GLY A 159 5.67 -10.59 -3.75
N MET A 160 4.99 -10.41 -4.89
CA MET A 160 4.84 -11.43 -5.93
C MET A 160 4.76 -10.81 -7.33
N ALA A 161 5.30 -11.52 -8.31
CA ALA A 161 5.20 -11.23 -9.73
C ALA A 161 5.01 -12.53 -10.52
N VAL A 162 4.40 -12.42 -11.71
CA VAL A 162 4.31 -13.50 -12.69
C VAL A 162 5.19 -13.11 -13.89
N ILE A 163 6.32 -13.78 -14.05
CA ILE A 163 7.33 -13.50 -15.09
C ILE A 163 7.50 -14.76 -15.91
N GLY A 164 7.28 -14.69 -17.23
CA GLY A 164 7.34 -15.88 -18.09
C GLY A 164 6.33 -16.98 -17.73
N GLY A 165 5.25 -16.65 -17.03
CA GLY A 165 4.26 -17.61 -16.54
C GLY A 165 4.62 -18.28 -15.20
N GLU A 166 5.77 -17.95 -14.61
CA GLU A 166 6.19 -18.43 -13.30
C GLU A 166 5.92 -17.39 -12.21
N LEU A 167 5.48 -17.87 -11.04
CA LEU A 167 5.27 -17.04 -9.87
C LEU A 167 6.61 -16.85 -9.15
N VAL A 168 7.06 -15.60 -9.06
CA VAL A 168 8.34 -15.20 -8.47
C VAL A 168 8.06 -14.30 -7.28
N SER A 169 8.73 -14.55 -6.15
CA SER A 169 8.71 -13.63 -5.00
C SER A 169 9.33 -12.29 -5.41
N VAL A 170 8.87 -11.17 -4.87
CA VAL A 170 9.42 -9.82 -5.14
C VAL A 170 10.03 -9.26 -3.86
N ASP A 171 11.35 -9.27 -3.79
CA ASP A 171 12.14 -8.62 -2.74
C ASP A 171 12.54 -7.18 -3.11
N ARG A 172 13.32 -6.53 -2.25
CA ARG A 172 13.81 -5.16 -2.47
C ARG A 172 14.65 -5.03 -3.75
N ALA A 173 15.50 -6.03 -4.03
CA ALA A 173 16.39 -5.98 -5.19
C ALA A 173 15.61 -6.18 -6.50
N GLN A 174 14.62 -7.07 -6.52
CA GLN A 174 13.72 -7.28 -7.65
C GLN A 174 12.81 -6.07 -7.88
N ALA A 175 12.28 -5.47 -6.81
CA ALA A 175 11.50 -4.23 -6.91
C ALA A 175 12.35 -3.10 -7.54
N GLN A 176 13.60 -2.92 -7.11
CA GLN A 176 14.49 -1.92 -7.71
C GLN A 176 14.76 -2.21 -9.19
N ARG A 177 15.13 -3.45 -9.55
CA ARG A 177 15.35 -3.85 -10.95
C ARG A 177 14.13 -3.59 -11.82
N PHE A 178 12.91 -3.85 -11.30
CA PHE A 178 11.68 -3.54 -12.02
C PHE A 178 11.55 -2.04 -12.29
N LEU A 179 11.80 -1.19 -11.30
CA LEU A 179 11.72 0.25 -11.45
C LEU A 179 12.74 0.75 -12.46
N ASP A 180 13.99 0.27 -12.39
CA ASP A 180 15.06 0.64 -13.31
C ASP A 180 14.68 0.31 -14.76
N VAL A 181 14.16 -0.88 -15.01
CA VAL A 181 13.83 -1.35 -16.37
C VAL A 181 12.55 -0.69 -16.91
N HIS A 182 11.50 -0.62 -16.10
CA HIS A 182 10.16 -0.32 -16.59
C HIS A 182 9.68 1.10 -16.32
N ILE A 183 10.21 1.77 -15.30
CA ILE A 183 9.67 3.05 -14.81
C ILE A 183 10.69 4.18 -14.98
N LEU A 184 11.93 4.02 -14.53
CA LEU A 184 12.95 5.09 -14.54
C LEU A 184 13.42 5.46 -15.95
N ASN A 185 13.28 4.56 -16.92
CA ASN A 185 13.53 4.84 -18.34
C ASN A 185 12.33 5.47 -19.07
N ARG A 186 11.27 5.85 -18.34
CA ARG A 186 10.03 6.46 -18.89
C ARG A 186 9.88 7.89 -18.37
N PRO A 187 9.03 8.72 -19.01
CA PRO A 187 8.67 10.02 -18.48
C PRO A 187 8.15 9.91 -17.04
N VAL A 188 8.58 10.83 -16.17
CA VAL A 188 8.28 10.82 -14.72
C VAL A 188 6.78 10.86 -14.44
N GLU A 189 6.01 11.42 -15.38
CA GLU A 189 4.55 11.50 -15.36
C GLU A 189 3.90 10.12 -15.24
N HIS A 190 4.48 9.09 -15.87
CA HIS A 190 3.96 7.72 -15.76
C HIS A 190 4.16 7.14 -14.36
N ALA A 191 5.36 7.30 -13.81
CA ALA A 191 5.67 6.85 -12.44
C ALA A 191 4.74 7.53 -11.44
N ARG A 192 4.55 8.83 -11.63
CA ARG A 192 3.70 9.66 -10.79
C ARG A 192 2.22 9.28 -10.87
N LYS A 193 1.68 9.08 -12.06
CA LYS A 193 0.29 8.62 -12.26
C LYS A 193 0.05 7.27 -11.58
N LEU A 194 1.01 6.36 -11.70
CA LEU A 194 0.90 5.05 -11.07
C LEU A 194 0.98 5.15 -9.54
N ALA A 195 1.89 5.98 -9.01
CA ALA A 195 2.02 6.24 -7.58
C ALA A 195 0.74 6.86 -6.99
N SER A 196 0.12 7.83 -7.68
CA SER A 196 -1.13 8.45 -7.23
C SER A 196 -2.28 7.45 -7.19
N ILE A 197 -2.41 6.58 -8.20
CA ILE A 197 -3.42 5.50 -8.22
C ILE A 197 -3.24 4.55 -7.03
N ILE A 198 -2.00 4.13 -6.75
CA ILE A 198 -1.72 3.24 -5.61
C ILE A 198 -2.10 3.89 -4.29
N LEU A 199 -1.73 5.17 -4.09
CA LEU A 199 -2.09 5.90 -2.88
C LEU A 199 -3.60 6.08 -2.77
N SER A 200 -4.28 6.45 -3.87
CA SER A 200 -5.74 6.56 -3.91
C SER A 200 -6.42 5.25 -3.52
N TRP A 201 -5.97 4.11 -4.04
CA TRP A 201 -6.54 2.81 -3.67
C TRP A 201 -6.24 2.40 -2.23
N THR A 202 -5.08 2.82 -1.71
CA THR A 202 -4.71 2.56 -0.33
C THR A 202 -5.59 3.37 0.63
N ILE A 203 -5.90 4.62 0.27
CA ILE A 203 -6.67 5.55 1.10
C ILE A 203 -8.18 5.31 0.98
N PHE A 204 -8.70 5.25 -0.25
CA PHE A 204 -10.13 5.23 -0.54
C PHE A 204 -10.66 3.83 -0.91
N GLY A 205 -9.77 2.86 -1.08
CA GLY A 205 -10.10 1.55 -1.64
C GLY A 205 -10.08 1.54 -3.18
N PRO A 206 -10.05 0.34 -3.79
CA PRO A 206 -10.18 0.22 -5.25
C PRO A 206 -11.59 0.62 -5.69
N PRO A 207 -11.75 1.18 -6.91
CA PRO A 207 -13.08 1.49 -7.45
C PRO A 207 -13.91 0.20 -7.53
N SER A 208 -15.18 0.30 -7.17
CA SER A 208 -16.12 -0.81 -7.33
C SER A 208 -16.27 -1.14 -8.82
N PRO A 209 -16.25 -2.41 -9.25
CA PRO A 209 -16.43 -2.77 -10.66
C PRO A 209 -17.75 -2.24 -11.24
N ALA A 210 -18.75 -1.96 -10.41
CA ALA A 210 -20.05 -1.44 -10.79
C ALA A 210 -20.07 0.06 -11.19
N SER A 211 -19.02 0.83 -10.92
CA SER A 211 -19.01 2.29 -11.21
C SER A 211 -18.50 2.66 -12.60
N THR A 212 -18.11 1.69 -13.44
CA THR A 212 -17.47 1.94 -14.75
C THR A 212 -18.46 2.11 -15.91
N SER A 213 -19.78 2.17 -15.65
CA SER A 213 -20.82 2.12 -16.70
C SER A 213 -21.65 3.40 -16.89
N SER A 214 -21.27 4.55 -16.33
CA SER A 214 -22.07 5.79 -16.46
C SER A 214 -21.19 6.99 -16.81
N GLY A 215 -20.78 7.11 -18.08
CA GLY A 215 -20.04 8.30 -18.53
C GLY A 215 -19.60 8.34 -19.99
N ALA A 216 -20.25 7.61 -20.89
CA ALA A 216 -19.97 7.68 -22.33
C ALA A 216 -21.28 7.60 -23.13
N ALA A 217 -22.15 8.60 -22.96
CA ALA A 217 -23.22 8.93 -23.90
C ALA A 217 -23.82 10.30 -23.52
N ALA A 218 -23.23 11.38 -24.05
CA ALA A 218 -23.91 12.62 -24.38
C ALA A 218 -23.12 13.32 -25.49
#